data_AF-A0A2V9WP47-F1
#
_entry.id   AF-A0A2V9WP47-F1
#
_cell.length_a   1.000
_cell.length_b   1.000
_cell.length_c   1.000
_cell.angle_alpha   90.00
_cell.angle_beta   90.00
_cell.angle_gamma   90.00
#
_symmetry.space_group_name_H-M   'P 1'
#
loop_
_entity.id
_entity.type
_entity.pdbx_description
1 polymer ?
#
loop_
_entity_poly.entity_id
_entity_poly.type
_entity_poly.pdbx_seq_one_letter_code
_entity_poly.pdbx_strand_id
1 'polypeptide(L)'
;MSLRNELLGVAANYDDDFWAYKPADFTAEEEVGDTAWQRGELDFVRSRAHAARAIAPLSPALEALIDHVWKSAQPNNSPPGPISLSASRGPNQPGAAQAGVYKAVPVTKSAAFDMQKNKAPHLKTGFARDWDLQRDIPRVQAYTFRGDTRNPKAIKNASGFSPPITRTDAYYMETVIYKQFSQYLHSKMGTSISYADFQKCVNRSMDPALRTVFVHYGIWRACVEHEALHLGRMLAEEALKGFISTSRAMTIAKGFAKANGWVYVLFLNGGYVVPKKETTAWTTIFGEQEIAMPGPVPWEAIVGFRQTDGKKKFTGPVFLRDTFDASESEAARQCYELLSGKKQ
;
A
#
# COMPACT_ATOMS: atom_id res chain seq x y z
N MET A 1 -37.36 20.75 21.27
CA MET A 1 -36.62 19.47 21.22
C MET A 1 -36.38 19.16 19.75
N SER A 2 -35.13 19.31 19.31
CA SER A 2 -34.73 19.35 17.90
C SER A 2 -34.76 17.96 17.26
N LEU A 3 -34.94 17.90 15.92
CA LEU A 3 -34.70 16.75 15.02
C LEU A 3 -33.40 15.96 15.31
N ARG A 4 -32.53 16.51 16.16
CA ARG A 4 -31.31 15.91 16.72
C ARG A 4 -31.52 14.52 17.34
N ASN A 5 -32.69 14.17 17.89
CA ASN A 5 -32.87 12.90 18.62
C ASN A 5 -33.40 11.72 17.79
N GLU A 6 -34.10 11.93 16.68
CA GLU A 6 -34.63 10.82 15.86
C GLU A 6 -33.60 10.21 14.91
N LEU A 7 -32.55 10.96 14.53
CA LEU A 7 -31.43 10.44 13.75
C LEU A 7 -30.40 9.65 14.59
N LEU A 8 -30.52 9.68 15.92
CA LEU A 8 -29.58 9.01 16.84
C LEU A 8 -29.74 7.49 16.91
N GLY A 9 -30.85 6.92 16.42
CA GLY A 9 -31.01 5.46 16.38
C GLY A 9 -29.95 4.75 15.50
N VAL A 10 -29.38 5.45 14.52
CA VAL A 10 -28.28 4.97 13.68
C VAL A 10 -26.94 5.66 14.02
N ALA A 11 -26.99 6.89 14.57
CA ALA A 11 -25.80 7.66 14.93
C ALA A 11 -25.22 7.36 16.32
N ALA A 12 -25.92 6.64 17.20
CA ALA A 12 -25.45 6.32 18.57
C ALA A 12 -24.17 5.46 18.64
N ASN A 13 -23.61 5.04 17.50
CA ASN A 13 -22.35 4.30 17.42
C ASN A 13 -21.22 5.05 16.69
N TYR A 14 -21.46 6.30 16.25
CA TYR A 14 -20.46 7.07 15.53
C TYR A 14 -19.89 8.18 16.40
N ASP A 15 -18.58 8.22 16.36
CA ASP A 15 -17.60 9.00 17.10
C ASP A 15 -17.89 10.51 17.21
N ASP A 16 -17.55 11.12 18.36
CA ASP A 16 -17.80 12.53 18.68
C ASP A 16 -17.09 13.51 17.72
N ASP A 17 -16.14 13.03 16.92
CA ASP A 17 -15.36 13.82 15.96
C ASP A 17 -16.11 14.09 14.62
N PHE A 18 -17.17 13.33 14.32
CA PHE A 18 -17.84 13.32 13.01
C PHE A 18 -19.34 13.56 13.11
N TRP A 19 -19.90 14.27 12.12
CA TRP A 19 -21.31 14.63 12.10
C TRP A 19 -21.90 14.35 10.73
N ALA A 20 -23.19 13.98 10.72
CA ALA A 20 -23.94 13.90 9.47
C ALA A 20 -24.02 15.31 8.85
N TYR A 21 -23.31 15.49 7.75
CA TYR A 21 -23.21 16.78 7.08
C TYR A 21 -24.42 16.97 6.16
N LYS A 22 -25.23 18.00 6.42
CA LYS A 22 -26.42 18.37 5.64
C LYS A 22 -26.39 19.87 5.35
N PRO A 23 -25.80 20.31 4.23
CA PRO A 23 -25.98 21.68 3.77
C PRO A 23 -27.46 21.90 3.38
N ALA A 24 -27.95 23.14 3.50
CA ALA A 24 -29.37 23.49 3.42
C ALA A 24 -30.07 23.07 2.11
N ASP A 25 -29.33 22.88 1.01
CA ASP A 25 -29.87 22.72 -0.34
C ASP A 25 -29.56 21.35 -1.00
N PHE A 26 -29.22 20.30 -0.24
CA PHE A 26 -28.71 19.04 -0.82
C PHE A 26 -29.53 17.78 -0.49
N THR A 27 -29.66 16.90 -1.49
CA THR A 27 -30.47 15.66 -1.46
C THR A 27 -29.70 14.46 -0.88
N ALA A 28 -30.40 13.55 -0.20
CA ALA A 28 -29.80 12.35 0.41
C ALA A 28 -29.56 11.19 -0.58
N GLU A 29 -30.20 11.25 -1.75
CA GLU A 29 -30.14 10.21 -2.78
C GLU A 29 -28.92 10.41 -3.70
N GLU A 30 -28.21 9.30 -3.99
CA GLU A 30 -27.12 9.28 -4.96
C GLU A 30 -27.70 9.47 -6.38
N GLU A 31 -27.27 10.54 -7.04
CA GLU A 31 -27.50 10.72 -8.48
C GLU A 31 -26.56 9.81 -9.28
N VAL A 32 -26.95 9.40 -10.48
CA VAL A 32 -26.10 8.55 -11.32
C VAL A 32 -24.96 9.39 -11.89
N GLY A 33 -23.77 9.25 -11.33
CA GLY A 33 -22.55 9.90 -11.84
C GLY A 33 -22.00 9.28 -13.14
N ASP A 34 -21.07 9.98 -13.78
CA ASP A 34 -20.48 9.57 -15.06
C ASP A 34 -19.35 8.56 -14.81
N THR A 35 -19.68 7.28 -14.88
CA THR A 35 -18.70 6.20 -14.72
C THR A 35 -17.85 5.95 -15.98
N ALA A 36 -18.04 6.71 -17.06
CA ALA A 36 -17.28 6.54 -18.30
C ALA A 36 -15.88 7.17 -18.16
N TRP A 37 -14.90 6.30 -17.91
CA TRP A 37 -13.46 6.59 -17.77
C TRP A 37 -12.75 7.20 -19.00
N GLN A 38 -13.49 7.74 -19.96
CA GLN A 38 -12.93 8.23 -21.23
C GLN A 38 -12.36 9.65 -21.15
N ARG A 39 -12.48 10.35 -20.00
CA ARG A 39 -12.17 11.79 -19.88
C ARG A 39 -10.72 12.15 -19.49
N GLY A 40 -9.80 11.18 -19.42
CA GLY A 40 -8.38 11.45 -19.14
C GLY A 40 -8.02 11.39 -17.65
N GLU A 41 -7.00 12.16 -17.24
CA GLU A 41 -6.56 12.22 -15.83
C GLU A 41 -7.49 13.10 -15.01
N LEU A 42 -7.88 12.62 -13.83
CA LEU A 42 -8.66 13.42 -12.89
C LEU A 42 -7.71 14.32 -12.09
N ASP A 43 -8.15 15.55 -11.83
CA ASP A 43 -7.50 16.38 -10.82
C ASP A 43 -7.81 15.84 -9.42
N PHE A 44 -7.20 16.43 -8.40
CA PHE A 44 -7.44 16.11 -7.00
C PHE A 44 -8.00 17.32 -6.25
N VAL A 45 -8.77 17.06 -5.19
CA VAL A 45 -9.29 18.13 -4.34
C VAL A 45 -8.14 18.73 -3.54
N ARG A 46 -7.74 19.95 -3.88
CA ARG A 46 -6.62 20.65 -3.23
C ARG A 46 -7.04 21.21 -1.88
N SER A 47 -6.14 21.16 -0.91
CA SER A 47 -6.25 21.95 0.31
C SER A 47 -5.76 23.37 0.04
N ARG A 48 -6.60 24.37 0.33
CA ARG A 48 -6.21 25.78 0.18
C ARG A 48 -5.48 26.29 1.42
N ALA A 49 -5.97 25.96 2.61
CA ALA A 49 -5.33 26.42 3.83
C ALA A 49 -3.93 25.80 4.01
N HIS A 50 -3.67 24.66 3.38
CA HIS A 50 -2.36 24.01 3.42
C HIS A 50 -1.52 24.26 2.17
N ALA A 51 -2.05 24.87 1.10
CA ALA A 51 -1.25 25.20 -0.09
C ALA A 51 -0.04 26.09 0.23
N ALA A 52 -0.11 26.90 1.30
CA ALA A 52 1.00 27.71 1.79
C ALA A 52 1.99 26.93 2.69
N ARG A 53 1.63 25.74 3.17
CA ARG A 53 2.49 24.88 3.98
C ARG A 53 3.37 24.05 3.07
N ALA A 54 4.67 24.01 3.37
CA ALA A 54 5.57 23.11 2.68
C ALA A 54 5.06 21.66 2.78
N ILE A 55 5.14 20.94 1.66
CA ILE A 55 4.92 19.50 1.65
C ILE A 55 5.91 18.88 2.63
N ALA A 56 5.43 17.97 3.49
CA ALA A 56 6.30 17.31 4.46
C ALA A 56 7.51 16.67 3.72
N PRO A 57 8.76 16.93 4.15
CA PRO A 57 9.91 16.31 3.51
C PRO A 57 9.82 14.79 3.65
N LEU A 58 10.54 14.06 2.80
CA LEU A 58 10.65 12.62 2.99
C LEU A 58 11.55 12.38 4.20
N SER A 59 11.59 11.14 4.70
CA SER A 59 12.58 10.82 5.73
C SER A 59 13.99 11.00 5.14
N PRO A 60 14.97 11.52 5.90
CA PRO A 60 16.33 11.71 5.38
C PRO A 60 16.95 10.43 4.81
N ALA A 61 16.58 9.26 5.36
CA ALA A 61 17.01 7.97 4.83
C ALA A 61 16.41 7.66 3.45
N LEU A 62 15.14 8.01 3.21
CA LEU A 62 14.51 7.84 1.90
C LEU A 62 15.05 8.86 0.90
N GLU A 63 15.27 10.11 1.30
CA GLU A 63 15.92 11.12 0.45
C GLU A 63 17.31 10.65 0.06
N ALA A 64 18.11 10.19 1.02
CA ALA A 64 19.42 9.62 0.75
C ALA A 64 19.34 8.39 -0.18
N LEU A 65 18.33 7.51 -0.07
CA LEU A 65 18.17 6.37 -0.99
C LEU A 65 17.82 6.80 -2.42
N ILE A 66 16.91 7.76 -2.56
CA ILE A 66 16.53 8.34 -3.85
C ILE A 66 17.74 9.06 -4.47
N ASP A 67 18.54 9.75 -3.65
CA ASP A 67 19.68 10.56 -4.07
C ASP A 67 20.97 9.80 -4.31
N HIS A 68 21.20 8.72 -3.55
CA HIS A 68 22.42 7.92 -3.65
C HIS A 68 22.46 7.18 -4.99
N VAL A 69 21.30 6.98 -5.62
CA VAL A 69 21.11 6.24 -6.88
C VAL A 69 22.01 5.01 -6.92
N TRP A 70 21.52 3.88 -6.43
CA TRP A 70 22.05 2.56 -6.81
C TRP A 70 21.83 2.35 -8.33
N LYS A 71 22.45 3.18 -9.18
CA LYS A 71 22.68 2.87 -10.57
C LYS A 71 23.54 1.64 -10.48
N SER A 72 23.00 0.47 -10.84
CA SER A 72 23.87 -0.68 -11.04
C SER A 72 24.99 -0.18 -11.93
N ALA A 73 26.24 -0.21 -11.45
CA ALA A 73 27.38 -0.01 -12.32
C ALA A 73 27.09 -0.89 -13.54
N GLN A 74 27.09 -0.28 -14.73
CA GLN A 74 27.02 -1.04 -15.97
C GLN A 74 28.00 -2.18 -15.80
N PRO A 75 27.57 -3.46 -15.95
CA PRO A 75 28.47 -4.58 -15.73
C PRO A 75 29.74 -4.26 -16.50
N ASN A 76 30.84 -4.12 -15.79
CA ASN A 76 32.10 -3.86 -16.46
C ASN A 76 32.29 -5.06 -17.37
N ASN A 77 32.29 -4.85 -18.69
CA ASN A 77 32.46 -5.93 -19.67
C ASN A 77 33.87 -6.58 -19.55
N SER A 78 34.71 -6.06 -18.66
CA SER A 78 35.90 -6.73 -18.19
C SER A 78 35.52 -8.07 -17.54
N PRO A 79 36.17 -9.19 -17.94
CA PRO A 79 35.97 -10.48 -17.31
C PRO A 79 36.11 -10.34 -15.78
N PRO A 80 35.20 -10.92 -14.98
CA PRO A 80 35.36 -10.92 -13.54
C PRO A 80 36.72 -11.55 -13.23
N GLY A 81 37.63 -10.77 -12.65
CA GLY A 81 38.79 -11.35 -11.97
C GLY A 81 38.27 -12.36 -10.94
N PRO A 82 38.99 -13.46 -10.67
CA PRO A 82 38.54 -14.46 -9.72
C PRO A 82 38.27 -13.80 -8.36
N ILE A 83 37.00 -13.72 -7.98
CA ILE A 83 36.60 -13.25 -6.65
C ILE A 83 37.02 -14.33 -5.66
N SER A 84 38.22 -14.18 -5.11
CA SER A 84 38.77 -15.09 -4.10
C SER A 84 38.21 -14.72 -2.73
N LEU A 85 37.07 -15.31 -2.37
CA LEU A 85 36.53 -15.27 -1.01
C LEU A 85 37.35 -16.12 -0.01
N SER A 86 38.39 -16.83 -0.48
CA SER A 86 39.22 -17.71 0.33
C SER A 86 40.45 -17.02 0.94
N ALA A 87 40.76 -15.77 0.58
CA ALA A 87 41.99 -15.11 1.02
C ALA A 87 42.03 -14.69 2.51
N SER A 88 40.95 -14.89 3.28
CA SER A 88 40.88 -14.47 4.69
C SER A 88 40.86 -15.63 5.70
N ARG A 89 41.08 -16.88 5.29
CA ARG A 89 41.19 -18.00 6.25
C ARG A 89 42.65 -18.29 6.53
N GLY A 90 43.13 -17.84 7.70
CA GLY A 90 44.41 -18.27 8.27
C GLY A 90 44.46 -19.81 8.45
N PRO A 91 45.66 -20.39 8.66
CA PRO A 91 45.95 -21.81 8.43
C PRO A 91 45.30 -22.82 9.39
N ASN A 92 44.33 -22.45 10.21
CA ASN A 92 43.68 -23.37 11.15
C ASN A 92 42.15 -23.27 11.02
N GLN A 93 41.54 -24.09 10.17
CA GLN A 93 40.14 -24.46 10.34
C GLN A 93 40.01 -25.96 10.61
N PRO A 94 39.39 -26.36 11.74
CA PRO A 94 39.02 -27.76 11.95
C PRO A 94 38.01 -28.19 10.88
N GLY A 95 38.15 -29.43 10.41
CA GLY A 95 37.40 -29.99 9.30
C GLY A 95 35.90 -29.72 9.41
N ALA A 96 35.32 -29.15 8.35
CA ALA A 96 33.88 -28.98 8.24
C ALA A 96 33.21 -30.36 8.34
N ALA A 97 32.33 -30.52 9.32
CA ALA A 97 31.45 -31.67 9.39
C ALA A 97 30.68 -31.77 8.05
N GLN A 98 30.70 -32.95 7.43
CA GLN A 98 29.90 -33.24 6.24
C GLN A 98 28.42 -32.97 6.59
N ALA A 99 27.89 -31.85 6.10
CA ALA A 99 26.47 -31.60 6.14
C ALA A 99 25.80 -32.71 5.31
N GLY A 100 24.97 -33.52 5.97
CA GLY A 100 24.24 -34.59 5.32
C GLY A 100 23.46 -34.06 4.11
N VAL A 101 23.52 -34.80 3.01
CA VAL A 101 22.81 -34.49 1.77
C VAL A 101 21.31 -34.41 2.08
N TYR A 102 20.77 -33.19 2.13
CA TYR A 102 19.33 -32.98 2.29
C TYR A 102 18.62 -33.50 1.04
N LYS A 103 17.94 -34.64 1.16
CA LYS A 103 17.01 -35.11 0.13
C LYS A 103 15.73 -34.29 0.26
N ALA A 104 15.53 -33.34 -0.65
CA ALA A 104 14.30 -32.58 -0.74
C ALA A 104 13.11 -33.55 -0.87
N VAL A 105 12.11 -33.39 0.00
CA VAL A 105 10.83 -34.08 -0.14
C VAL A 105 10.08 -33.42 -1.31
N PRO A 106 9.54 -34.18 -2.27
CA PRO A 106 8.77 -33.60 -3.37
C PRO A 106 7.49 -32.99 -2.79
N VAL A 107 7.42 -31.67 -2.74
CA VAL A 107 6.19 -30.96 -2.37
C VAL A 107 5.29 -30.90 -3.60
N THR A 108 4.05 -31.34 -3.42
CA THR A 108 2.96 -31.21 -4.37
C THR A 108 2.91 -29.80 -4.96
N LYS A 109 2.74 -29.72 -6.30
CA LYS A 109 2.70 -28.49 -7.09
C LYS A 109 1.96 -27.38 -6.34
N SER A 110 2.72 -26.48 -5.69
CA SER A 110 2.21 -25.16 -5.36
C SER A 110 1.84 -24.53 -6.71
N ALA A 111 0.62 -24.00 -6.81
CA ALA A 111 0.20 -23.31 -8.02
C ALA A 111 1.26 -22.26 -8.37
N ALA A 112 1.97 -22.48 -9.47
CA ALA A 112 2.99 -21.56 -9.95
C ALA A 112 2.31 -20.21 -10.17
N PHE A 113 2.60 -19.27 -9.29
CA PHE A 113 2.18 -17.89 -9.49
C PHE A 113 3.11 -17.33 -10.56
N ASP A 114 2.55 -17.12 -11.74
CA ASP A 114 3.30 -16.81 -12.94
C ASP A 114 3.76 -15.34 -12.93
N MET A 115 4.90 -15.08 -12.28
CA MET A 115 5.60 -13.80 -12.39
C MET A 115 5.99 -13.48 -13.85
N GLN A 116 6.05 -14.47 -14.76
CA GLN A 116 6.43 -14.21 -16.15
C GLN A 116 5.35 -13.45 -16.94
N LYS A 117 4.11 -13.37 -16.44
CA LYS A 117 3.07 -12.54 -17.07
C LYS A 117 3.29 -11.04 -16.87
N ASN A 118 3.90 -10.62 -15.77
CA ASN A 118 4.21 -9.21 -15.54
C ASN A 118 5.51 -8.84 -16.28
N LYS A 119 5.37 -8.38 -17.53
CA LYS A 119 6.48 -7.98 -18.40
C LYS A 119 7.25 -6.75 -17.91
N ALA A 120 6.81 -6.11 -16.83
CA ALA A 120 7.36 -4.85 -16.35
C ALA A 120 8.86 -5.00 -15.98
N PRO A 121 9.77 -4.29 -16.67
CA PRO A 121 11.22 -4.50 -16.54
C PRO A 121 11.75 -4.35 -15.10
N HIS A 122 11.18 -3.43 -14.33
CA HIS A 122 11.54 -3.15 -12.94
C HIS A 122 11.26 -4.31 -11.97
N LEU A 123 10.50 -5.32 -12.40
CA LEU A 123 10.22 -6.53 -11.62
C LEU A 123 11.14 -7.70 -11.94
N LYS A 124 11.93 -7.59 -13.00
CA LYS A 124 12.85 -8.66 -13.43
C LYS A 124 14.12 -8.71 -12.58
N THR A 125 14.47 -7.62 -11.91
CA THR A 125 15.62 -7.57 -11.01
C THR A 125 15.24 -8.06 -9.63
N GLY A 126 16.19 -8.72 -8.94
CA GLY A 126 16.00 -9.17 -7.55
C GLY A 126 15.89 -8.04 -6.53
N PHE A 127 16.30 -6.82 -6.91
CA PHE A 127 16.26 -5.61 -6.10
C PHE A 127 15.85 -4.40 -6.94
N ALA A 128 15.20 -3.41 -6.34
CA ALA A 128 14.89 -2.12 -6.95
C ALA A 128 16.19 -1.37 -7.29
N ARG A 129 16.32 -0.92 -8.54
CA ARG A 129 17.54 -0.25 -9.06
C ARG A 129 17.27 1.13 -9.66
N ASP A 130 16.01 1.51 -9.67
CA ASP A 130 15.41 2.59 -10.44
C ASP A 130 14.77 3.64 -9.51
N TRP A 131 15.32 3.77 -8.30
CA TRP A 131 14.90 4.73 -7.28
C TRP A 131 14.91 6.19 -7.76
N ASP A 132 15.76 6.52 -8.75
CA ASP A 132 15.80 7.84 -9.37
C ASP A 132 14.51 8.20 -10.08
N LEU A 133 13.77 7.24 -10.62
CA LEU A 133 12.46 7.50 -11.24
C LEU A 133 11.44 8.07 -10.25
N GLN A 134 11.62 7.85 -8.94
CA GLN A 134 10.73 8.41 -7.92
C GLN A 134 10.91 9.92 -7.75
N ARG A 135 12.11 10.45 -8.04
CA ARG A 135 12.45 11.86 -7.84
C ARG A 135 11.55 12.79 -8.68
N ASP A 136 11.24 12.36 -9.89
CA ASP A 136 10.49 13.17 -10.85
C ASP A 136 8.97 13.02 -10.69
N ILE A 137 8.52 12.19 -9.74
CA ILE A 137 7.10 11.98 -9.48
C ILE A 137 6.61 13.08 -8.53
N PRO A 138 5.63 13.89 -8.94
CA PRO A 138 5.17 15.01 -8.13
C PRO A 138 4.51 14.52 -6.85
N ARG A 139 4.85 15.17 -5.74
CA ARG A 139 4.19 15.00 -4.45
C ARG A 139 3.17 16.11 -4.25
N VAL A 140 2.06 15.80 -3.59
CA VAL A 140 0.93 16.74 -3.44
C VAL A 140 0.36 16.78 -2.03
N GLN A 141 -0.30 17.89 -1.72
CA GLN A 141 -1.25 18.01 -0.62
C GLN A 141 -2.67 17.96 -1.17
N ALA A 142 -3.42 16.92 -0.82
CA ALA A 142 -4.71 16.67 -1.44
C ALA A 142 -5.66 15.91 -0.52
N TYR A 143 -6.95 16.14 -0.71
CA TYR A 143 -8.00 15.25 -0.24
C TYR A 143 -8.23 14.16 -1.28
N THR A 144 -8.19 12.92 -0.83
CA THR A 144 -8.21 11.73 -1.69
C THR A 144 -9.15 10.67 -1.12
N PHE A 145 -9.51 9.69 -1.94
CA PHE A 145 -10.53 8.72 -1.59
C PHE A 145 -9.94 7.33 -1.40
N ARG A 146 -10.37 6.63 -0.35
CA ARG A 146 -9.95 5.25 -0.09
C ARG A 146 -11.15 4.39 0.20
N GLY A 147 -11.31 3.31 -0.56
CA GLY A 147 -12.24 2.24 -0.25
C GLY A 147 -11.65 1.28 0.78
N ASP A 148 -12.43 0.91 1.80
CA ASP A 148 -12.06 -0.12 2.76
C ASP A 148 -13.30 -0.88 3.24
N THR A 149 -13.13 -2.17 3.57
CA THR A 149 -14.22 -3.00 4.10
C THR A 149 -14.46 -2.76 5.59
N ARG A 150 -13.49 -2.19 6.30
CA ARG A 150 -13.60 -1.88 7.73
C ARG A 150 -14.47 -0.64 7.92
N ASN A 151 -15.27 -0.65 8.99
CA ASN A 151 -16.09 0.49 9.38
C ASN A 151 -15.26 1.57 10.12
N PRO A 152 -15.77 2.81 10.25
CA PRO A 152 -15.04 3.92 10.85
C PRO A 152 -14.50 3.63 12.25
N LYS A 153 -15.28 2.95 13.09
CA LYS A 153 -14.86 2.56 14.45
C LYS A 153 -13.64 1.63 14.43
N ALA A 154 -13.62 0.66 13.52
CA ALA A 154 -12.47 -0.23 13.35
C ALA A 154 -11.23 0.51 12.85
N ILE A 155 -11.39 1.50 11.95
CA ILE A 155 -10.28 2.35 11.49
C ILE A 155 -9.76 3.24 12.62
N LYS A 156 -10.64 3.87 13.41
CA LYS A 156 -10.25 4.65 14.59
C LYS A 156 -9.50 3.83 15.62
N ASN A 157 -10.00 2.64 15.96
CA ASN A 157 -9.34 1.73 16.90
C ASN A 157 -7.95 1.27 16.40
N ALA A 158 -7.73 1.26 15.08
CA ALA A 158 -6.44 0.99 14.47
C ALA A 158 -5.54 2.24 14.33
N SER A 159 -5.94 3.38 14.89
CA SER A 159 -5.27 4.68 14.75
C SER A 159 -5.15 5.16 13.30
N GLY A 160 -6.07 4.75 12.42
CA GLY A 160 -6.09 5.12 11.00
C GLY A 160 -5.74 3.95 10.07
N PHE A 161 -5.02 4.28 8.99
CA PHE A 161 -4.58 3.32 7.97
C PHE A 161 -3.08 3.08 8.07
N SER A 162 -2.70 1.84 8.37
CA SER A 162 -1.30 1.41 8.36
C SER A 162 -0.96 0.65 7.07
N PRO A 163 0.24 0.84 6.50
CA PRO A 163 0.65 0.12 5.30
C PRO A 163 0.68 -1.40 5.54
N PRO A 164 0.42 -2.23 4.52
CA PRO A 164 0.47 -3.68 4.63
C PRO A 164 1.75 -4.22 5.28
N ILE A 165 2.91 -3.60 5.03
CA ILE A 165 4.18 -4.08 5.58
C ILE A 165 4.23 -4.09 7.12
N THR A 166 3.40 -3.29 7.79
CA THR A 166 3.32 -3.25 9.26
C THR A 166 2.34 -4.28 9.84
N ARG A 167 1.65 -5.06 9.00
CA ARG A 167 0.68 -6.07 9.46
C ARG A 167 1.40 -7.34 9.91
N THR A 168 0.95 -7.87 11.04
CA THR A 168 1.47 -9.10 11.66
C THR A 168 0.38 -10.12 11.98
N ASP A 169 -0.86 -9.86 11.55
CA ASP A 169 -2.00 -10.75 11.83
C ASP A 169 -1.90 -12.09 11.06
N ALA A 170 -2.50 -13.15 11.62
CA ALA A 170 -2.40 -14.50 11.10
C ALA A 170 -2.87 -14.63 9.65
N TYR A 171 -3.96 -13.95 9.29
CA TYR A 171 -4.48 -13.93 7.92
C TYR A 171 -3.44 -13.35 6.97
N TYR A 172 -2.84 -12.21 7.31
CA TYR A 172 -1.81 -11.59 6.49
C TYR A 172 -0.55 -12.47 6.38
N MET A 173 -0.12 -13.09 7.48
CA MET A 173 1.01 -14.00 7.49
C MET A 173 0.81 -15.20 6.56
N GLU A 174 -0.39 -15.79 6.56
CA GLU A 174 -0.73 -16.95 5.72
C GLU A 174 -0.97 -16.59 4.26
N THR A 175 -1.83 -15.60 4.04
CA THR A 175 -2.38 -15.36 2.71
C THR A 175 -1.50 -14.47 1.86
N VAL A 176 -0.61 -13.69 2.48
CA VAL A 176 0.26 -12.73 1.82
C VAL A 176 1.73 -13.10 2.01
N ILE A 177 2.25 -13.01 3.24
CA ILE A 177 3.69 -13.13 3.51
C ILE A 177 4.21 -14.52 3.13
N TYR A 178 3.55 -15.58 3.59
CA TYR A 178 3.96 -16.95 3.27
C TYR A 178 3.99 -17.20 1.76
N LYS A 179 2.97 -16.76 1.02
CA LYS A 179 2.92 -16.99 -0.43
C LYS A 179 4.07 -16.32 -1.15
N GLN A 180 4.34 -15.05 -0.84
CA GLN A 180 5.44 -14.31 -1.46
C GLN A 180 6.81 -14.84 -1.04
N PHE A 181 6.99 -15.21 0.24
CA PHE A 181 8.24 -15.81 0.69
C PHE A 181 8.49 -17.19 0.05
N SER A 182 7.46 -18.02 -0.07
CA SER A 182 7.55 -19.32 -0.74
C SER A 182 7.92 -19.15 -2.23
N GLN A 183 7.38 -18.13 -2.90
CA GLN A 183 7.79 -17.76 -4.26
C GLN A 183 9.24 -17.27 -4.33
N TYR A 184 9.66 -16.43 -3.38
CA TYR A 184 11.05 -15.98 -3.27
C TYR A 184 12.01 -17.17 -3.13
N LEU A 185 11.74 -18.09 -2.20
CA LEU A 185 12.54 -19.30 -2.01
C LEU A 185 12.60 -20.14 -3.29
N HIS A 186 11.46 -20.32 -3.96
CA HIS A 186 11.41 -21.11 -5.18
C HIS A 186 12.22 -20.46 -6.30
N SER A 187 12.04 -19.17 -6.54
CA SER A 187 12.71 -18.45 -7.62
C SER A 187 14.21 -18.25 -7.41
N LYS A 188 14.67 -18.08 -6.17
CA LYS A 188 16.08 -17.81 -5.86
C LYS A 188 16.88 -19.06 -5.51
N MET A 189 16.24 -20.03 -4.88
CA MET A 189 16.92 -21.18 -4.29
C MET A 189 16.45 -22.52 -4.89
N GLY A 190 15.41 -22.53 -5.72
CA GLY A 190 14.83 -23.77 -6.26
C GLY A 190 14.09 -24.60 -5.20
N THR A 191 13.78 -24.03 -4.04
CA THR A 191 13.23 -24.74 -2.88
C THR A 191 11.82 -24.23 -2.55
N SER A 192 10.94 -25.11 -2.06
CA SER A 192 9.60 -24.77 -1.58
C SER A 192 9.47 -25.00 -0.08
N ILE A 193 8.58 -24.25 0.58
CA ILE A 193 8.24 -24.45 1.98
C ILE A 193 6.73 -24.58 2.16
N SER A 194 6.28 -25.43 3.08
CA SER A 194 4.88 -25.55 3.49
C SER A 194 4.50 -24.43 4.47
N TYR A 195 3.21 -24.07 4.57
CA TYR A 195 2.80 -23.05 5.53
C TYR A 195 3.08 -23.46 6.98
N ALA A 196 2.87 -24.74 7.31
CA ALA A 196 3.14 -25.27 8.64
C ALA A 196 4.62 -25.14 9.02
N ASP A 197 5.53 -25.41 8.08
CA ASP A 197 6.97 -25.28 8.34
C ASP A 197 7.42 -23.82 8.37
N PHE A 198 6.82 -22.96 7.54
CA PHE A 198 7.01 -21.52 7.62
C PHE A 198 6.60 -20.96 8.99
N GLN A 199 5.43 -21.34 9.51
CA GLN A 199 4.99 -20.93 10.84
C GLN A 199 5.93 -21.44 11.94
N LYS A 200 6.42 -22.68 11.84
CA LYS A 200 7.42 -23.20 12.79
C LYS A 200 8.69 -22.35 12.76
N CYS A 201 9.14 -21.93 11.56
CA CYS A 201 10.31 -21.06 11.43
C CYS A 201 10.12 -19.69 12.07
N VAL A 202 8.96 -19.07 11.88
CA VAL A 202 8.68 -17.74 12.44
C VAL A 202 8.51 -17.79 13.96
N ASN A 203 7.96 -18.88 14.50
CA ASN A 203 7.48 -18.92 15.89
C ASN A 203 8.34 -19.74 16.88
N ARG A 204 9.47 -20.37 16.49
CA ARG A 204 10.25 -21.26 17.39
C ARG A 204 11.77 -21.21 17.22
N SER A 205 12.49 -21.69 18.26
CA SER A 205 13.92 -22.05 18.23
C SER A 205 14.12 -23.34 17.41
N MET A 206 15.05 -23.34 16.45
CA MET A 206 15.01 -24.23 15.27
C MET A 206 16.13 -25.26 15.13
N ASP A 207 15.72 -26.43 14.61
CA ASP A 207 16.51 -27.44 13.88
C ASP A 207 17.43 -26.77 12.82
N PRO A 208 18.68 -27.25 12.64
CA PRO A 208 19.59 -26.79 11.59
C PRO A 208 18.96 -26.55 10.20
N ALA A 209 18.08 -27.42 9.70
CA ALA A 209 17.48 -27.25 8.37
C ALA A 209 16.52 -26.06 8.32
N LEU A 210 15.73 -25.84 9.38
CA LEU A 210 14.80 -24.73 9.50
C LEU A 210 15.51 -23.40 9.78
N ARG A 211 16.69 -23.45 10.42
CA ARG A 211 17.53 -22.27 10.65
C ARG A 211 17.94 -21.59 9.34
N THR A 212 18.31 -22.36 8.33
CA THR A 212 18.65 -21.83 6.99
C THR A 212 17.45 -21.11 6.36
N VAL A 213 16.26 -21.70 6.43
CA VAL A 213 15.02 -21.06 5.95
C VAL A 213 14.74 -19.76 6.69
N PHE A 214 14.89 -19.73 8.02
CA PHE A 214 14.66 -18.52 8.80
C PHE A 214 15.68 -17.43 8.49
N VAL A 215 16.95 -17.77 8.25
CA VAL A 215 17.95 -16.81 7.75
C VAL A 215 17.51 -16.24 6.41
N HIS A 216 17.04 -17.08 5.47
CA HIS A 216 16.53 -16.60 4.19
C HIS A 216 15.28 -15.74 4.34
N TYR A 217 14.39 -16.06 5.26
CA TYR A 217 13.24 -15.23 5.61
C TYR A 217 13.70 -13.87 6.14
N GLY A 218 14.66 -13.84 7.07
CA GLY A 218 15.22 -12.61 7.60
C GLY A 218 15.87 -11.73 6.53
N ILE A 219 16.66 -12.35 5.63
CA ILE A 219 17.25 -11.64 4.48
C ILE A 219 16.15 -11.08 3.58
N TRP A 220 15.19 -11.91 3.15
CA TRP A 220 14.09 -11.48 2.29
C TRP A 220 13.29 -10.35 2.94
N ARG A 221 12.94 -10.46 4.22
CA ARG A 221 12.23 -9.43 4.98
C ARG A 221 13.01 -8.12 5.01
N ALA A 222 14.31 -8.17 5.30
CA ALA A 222 15.15 -6.97 5.27
C ALA A 222 15.13 -6.33 3.88
N CYS A 223 15.26 -7.12 2.80
CA CYS A 223 15.23 -6.60 1.43
C CYS A 223 13.88 -5.93 1.12
N VAL A 224 12.78 -6.58 1.49
CA VAL A 224 11.42 -6.05 1.31
C VAL A 224 11.22 -4.77 2.12
N GLU A 225 11.70 -4.71 3.36
CA GLU A 225 11.59 -3.53 4.22
C GLU A 225 12.41 -2.35 3.67
N HIS A 226 13.60 -2.63 3.12
CA HIS A 226 14.42 -1.61 2.45
C HIS A 226 13.81 -1.12 1.14
N GLU A 227 12.98 -1.92 0.47
CA GLU A 227 12.28 -1.56 -0.77
C GLU A 227 10.84 -1.11 -0.57
N ALA A 228 10.34 -1.10 0.67
CA ALA A 228 8.94 -0.81 0.97
C ALA A 228 8.49 0.58 0.48
N LEU A 229 9.42 1.51 0.41
CA LEU A 229 9.20 2.90 -0.04
C LEU A 229 9.61 3.13 -1.51
N HIS A 230 9.87 2.06 -2.28
CA HIS A 230 10.05 2.13 -3.72
C HIS A 230 8.70 2.08 -4.43
N LEU A 231 8.27 3.21 -5.01
CA LEU A 231 6.94 3.34 -5.61
C LEU A 231 6.70 2.32 -6.74
N GLY A 232 7.69 2.09 -7.61
CA GLY A 232 7.56 1.07 -8.67
C GLY A 232 7.34 -0.35 -8.15
N ARG A 233 7.91 -0.70 -6.99
CA ARG A 233 7.71 -2.03 -6.38
C ARG A 233 6.31 -2.12 -5.79
N MET A 234 5.87 -1.05 -5.13
CA MET A 234 4.52 -0.95 -4.59
C MET A 234 3.44 -1.11 -5.67
N LEU A 235 3.61 -0.46 -6.84
CA LEU A 235 2.64 -0.53 -7.94
C LEU A 235 2.53 -1.94 -8.56
N ALA A 236 3.60 -2.72 -8.44
CA ALA A 236 3.65 -4.08 -8.96
C ALA A 236 3.22 -5.15 -7.96
N GLU A 237 3.54 -4.95 -6.69
CA GLU A 237 3.24 -5.88 -5.60
C GLU A 237 2.67 -5.11 -4.42
N GLU A 238 1.36 -4.90 -4.47
CA GLU A 238 0.62 -4.08 -3.50
C GLU A 238 0.77 -4.59 -2.07
N ALA A 239 1.01 -5.89 -1.89
CA ALA A 239 1.07 -6.50 -0.58
C ALA A 239 2.34 -6.15 0.21
N LEU A 240 3.41 -5.65 -0.42
CA LEU A 240 4.67 -5.32 0.25
C LEU A 240 4.91 -3.82 0.42
N LYS A 241 3.86 -3.02 0.24
CA LYS A 241 3.99 -1.57 0.22
C LYS A 241 4.17 -0.98 1.62
N GLY A 242 5.11 -0.05 1.71
CA GLY A 242 5.19 0.98 2.74
C GLY A 242 4.26 2.17 2.47
N PHE A 243 3.30 2.04 1.56
CA PHE A 243 2.39 3.11 1.15
C PHE A 243 0.93 2.83 1.52
N ILE A 244 0.19 3.88 1.85
CA ILE A 244 -1.28 3.89 1.77
C ILE A 244 -1.68 4.36 0.38
N SER A 245 -2.38 3.47 -0.33
CA SER A 245 -2.97 3.77 -1.63
C SER A 245 -4.29 4.51 -1.46
N THR A 246 -4.45 5.63 -2.14
CA THR A 246 -5.72 6.35 -2.29
C THR A 246 -5.94 6.66 -3.76
N SER A 247 -7.16 7.02 -4.14
CA SER A 247 -7.50 7.38 -5.52
C SER A 247 -8.07 8.78 -5.58
N ARG A 248 -7.83 9.44 -6.71
CA ARG A 248 -8.54 10.67 -7.11
C ARG A 248 -9.97 10.38 -7.55
N ALA A 249 -10.25 9.13 -7.92
CA ALA A 249 -11.52 8.72 -8.46
C ALA A 249 -12.41 8.04 -7.42
N MET A 250 -13.62 8.57 -7.26
CA MET A 250 -14.60 8.00 -6.34
C MET A 250 -15.04 6.59 -6.75
N THR A 251 -15.17 6.34 -8.05
CA THR A 251 -15.56 5.04 -8.60
C THR A 251 -14.55 3.93 -8.29
N ILE A 252 -13.25 4.24 -8.30
CA ILE A 252 -12.19 3.30 -7.88
C ILE A 252 -12.30 3.02 -6.39
N ALA A 253 -12.41 4.07 -5.57
CA ALA A 253 -12.57 3.90 -4.12
C ALA A 253 -13.80 3.03 -3.78
N LYS A 254 -14.95 3.25 -4.44
CA LYS A 254 -16.14 2.38 -4.31
C LYS A 254 -15.85 0.93 -4.72
N GLY A 255 -15.04 0.72 -5.75
CA GLY A 255 -14.57 -0.59 -6.18
C GLY A 255 -13.89 -1.37 -5.05
N PHE A 256 -13.01 -0.69 -4.30
CA PHE A 256 -12.25 -1.26 -3.18
C PHE A 256 -13.01 -1.35 -1.86
N ALA A 257 -14.02 -0.50 -1.63
CA ALA A 257 -14.91 -0.62 -0.48
C ALA A 257 -15.61 -2.00 -0.43
N LYS A 258 -15.90 -2.59 -1.59
CA LYS A 258 -16.72 -3.81 -1.77
C LYS A 258 -18.14 -3.62 -1.22
N ALA A 259 -18.95 -4.69 -1.26
CA ALA A 259 -20.31 -4.67 -0.75
C ALA A 259 -20.33 -4.33 0.75
N ASN A 260 -21.18 -3.38 1.16
CA ASN A 260 -21.32 -2.93 2.55
C ASN A 260 -20.06 -2.29 3.17
N GLY A 261 -19.07 -1.91 2.35
CA GLY A 261 -17.87 -1.22 2.81
C GLY A 261 -18.04 0.28 2.93
N TRP A 262 -16.90 0.98 2.98
CA TRP A 262 -16.82 2.41 3.25
C TRP A 262 -15.85 3.09 2.31
N VAL A 263 -16.20 4.30 1.88
CA VAL A 263 -15.27 5.20 1.22
C VAL A 263 -14.91 6.33 2.18
N TYR A 264 -13.62 6.52 2.39
CA TYR A 264 -13.04 7.52 3.27
C TYR A 264 -12.42 8.65 2.47
N VAL A 265 -12.47 9.86 3.01
CA VAL A 265 -11.77 11.05 2.53
C VAL A 265 -10.57 11.28 3.43
N LEU A 266 -9.38 11.22 2.85
CA LEU A 266 -8.11 11.34 3.54
C LEU A 266 -7.41 12.61 3.07
N PHE A 267 -7.00 13.45 4.01
CA PHE A 267 -6.03 14.50 3.74
C PHE A 267 -4.62 13.89 3.70
N LEU A 268 -3.96 14.00 2.57
CA LEU A 268 -2.59 13.54 2.39
C LEU A 268 -1.66 14.75 2.29
N ASN A 269 -0.59 14.75 3.09
CA ASN A 269 0.48 15.74 2.99
C ASN A 269 1.74 15.08 2.43
N GLY A 270 1.91 15.15 1.11
CA GLY A 270 3.09 14.65 0.41
C GLY A 270 2.96 13.24 -0.15
N GLY A 271 1.76 12.85 -0.56
CA GLY A 271 1.55 11.63 -1.36
C GLY A 271 2.02 11.83 -2.80
N TYR A 272 2.54 10.77 -3.43
CA TYR A 272 2.98 10.78 -4.83
C TYR A 272 1.80 10.64 -5.76
N VAL A 273 1.64 11.53 -6.73
CA VAL A 273 0.66 11.37 -7.80
C VAL A 273 1.20 10.33 -8.78
N VAL A 274 0.64 9.13 -8.74
CA VAL A 274 1.07 8.04 -9.61
C VAL A 274 0.79 8.45 -11.05
N PRO A 275 1.81 8.44 -11.94
CA PRO A 275 1.64 8.84 -13.33
C PRO A 275 0.56 8.00 -14.04
N LYS A 276 -0.02 8.54 -15.09
CA LYS A 276 -0.91 7.78 -15.97
C LYS A 276 -0.27 6.46 -16.43
N LYS A 277 -1.14 5.48 -16.70
CA LYS A 277 -0.77 4.23 -17.33
C LYS A 277 0.11 4.48 -18.56
N GLU A 278 1.19 3.72 -18.67
CA GLU A 278 2.16 3.76 -19.78
C GLU A 278 3.02 5.05 -19.86
N THR A 279 2.91 5.99 -18.92
CA THR A 279 3.80 7.17 -18.86
C THR A 279 5.22 6.84 -18.41
N THR A 280 5.38 5.84 -17.53
CA THR A 280 6.69 5.43 -17.00
C THR A 280 6.84 3.92 -17.07
N ALA A 281 8.08 3.43 -16.88
CA ALA A 281 8.34 2.00 -16.77
C ALA A 281 7.59 1.33 -15.59
N TRP A 282 7.18 2.11 -14.58
CA TRP A 282 6.41 1.63 -13.42
C TRP A 282 4.91 1.51 -13.70
N THR A 283 4.38 2.37 -14.56
CA THR A 283 2.93 2.47 -14.80
C THR A 283 2.46 1.68 -16.02
N THR A 284 3.28 0.78 -16.56
CA THR A 284 2.88 -0.06 -17.72
C THR A 284 1.69 -0.97 -17.42
N ILE A 285 1.52 -1.37 -16.16
CA ILE A 285 0.46 -2.28 -15.70
C ILE A 285 -0.58 -1.62 -14.80
N PHE A 286 -0.42 -0.33 -14.48
CA PHE A 286 -1.19 0.35 -13.44
C PHE A 286 -1.73 1.70 -13.92
N GLY A 287 -2.99 2.03 -13.60
CA GLY A 287 -3.66 3.23 -14.12
C GLY A 287 -4.78 3.78 -13.26
N GLU A 288 -4.78 3.50 -11.95
CA GLU A 288 -5.93 3.72 -11.04
C GLU A 288 -6.08 5.15 -10.49
N GLN A 289 -5.57 6.15 -11.22
CA GLN A 289 -5.57 7.56 -10.77
C GLN A 289 -5.05 7.72 -9.33
N GLU A 290 -4.07 6.90 -8.95
CA GLU A 290 -3.65 6.73 -7.57
C GLU A 290 -2.85 7.94 -7.05
N ILE A 291 -3.01 8.21 -5.75
CA ILE A 291 -2.07 8.98 -4.95
C ILE A 291 -1.52 8.05 -3.87
N ALA A 292 -0.22 7.77 -3.90
CA ALA A 292 0.44 6.86 -2.98
C ALA A 292 1.09 7.64 -1.83
N MET A 293 0.53 7.51 -0.62
CA MET A 293 1.07 8.16 0.58
C MET A 293 2.12 7.26 1.25
N PRO A 294 3.39 7.69 1.37
CA PRO A 294 4.39 6.91 2.10
C PRO A 294 4.07 6.92 3.61
N GLY A 295 4.08 5.74 4.22
CA GLY A 295 3.79 5.55 5.64
C GLY A 295 2.29 5.52 5.98
N PRO A 296 1.96 5.48 7.28
CA PRO A 296 0.58 5.44 7.74
C PRO A 296 -0.15 6.77 7.53
N VAL A 297 -1.48 6.68 7.38
CA VAL A 297 -2.38 7.84 7.43
C VAL A 297 -3.13 7.77 8.76
N PRO A 298 -2.88 8.70 9.69
CA PRO A 298 -3.47 8.63 11.02
C PRO A 298 -4.97 8.99 10.99
N TRP A 299 -5.70 8.65 12.05
CA TRP A 299 -7.15 8.89 12.13
C TRP A 299 -7.50 10.37 11.92
N GLU A 300 -6.69 11.27 12.44
CA GLU A 300 -6.86 12.73 12.39
C GLU A 300 -6.82 13.25 10.96
N ALA A 301 -6.14 12.55 10.05
CA ALA A 301 -6.08 12.89 8.63
C ALA A 301 -7.31 12.42 7.85
N ILE A 302 -8.19 11.62 8.45
CA ILE A 302 -9.49 11.25 7.86
C ILE A 302 -10.47 12.38 8.17
N VAL A 303 -11.06 12.95 7.13
CA VAL A 303 -11.94 14.13 7.23
C VAL A 303 -13.39 13.86 6.83
N GLY A 304 -13.66 12.68 6.27
CA GLY A 304 -15.02 12.26 5.99
C GLY A 304 -15.11 10.81 5.55
N PHE A 305 -16.33 10.28 5.52
CA PHE A 305 -16.60 8.95 4.99
C PHE A 305 -18.08 8.78 4.66
N ARG A 306 -18.37 7.78 3.81
CA ARG A 306 -19.72 7.31 3.52
C ARG A 306 -19.74 5.81 3.25
N GLN A 307 -20.81 5.16 3.68
CA GLN A 307 -21.01 3.73 3.47
C GLN A 307 -21.46 3.45 2.03
N THR A 308 -21.03 2.31 1.48
CA THR A 308 -21.58 1.74 0.25
C THR A 308 -22.51 0.56 0.56
N ASP A 309 -23.55 0.33 -0.23
CA ASP A 309 -24.46 -0.80 -0.12
C ASP A 309 -23.92 -2.07 -0.81
N GLY A 310 -24.74 -3.13 -0.85
CA GLY A 310 -24.41 -4.39 -1.53
C GLY A 310 -24.23 -4.28 -3.05
N LYS A 311 -24.70 -3.19 -3.67
CA LYS A 311 -24.57 -2.88 -5.10
C LYS A 311 -23.46 -1.86 -5.37
N LYS A 312 -22.61 -1.57 -4.38
CA LYS A 312 -21.57 -0.54 -4.43
C LYS A 312 -22.13 0.85 -4.71
N LYS A 313 -23.38 1.13 -4.37
CA LYS A 313 -23.95 2.48 -4.36
C LYS A 313 -23.73 3.12 -3.00
N PHE A 314 -23.66 4.43 -2.94
CA PHE A 314 -23.60 5.09 -1.64
C PHE A 314 -24.92 4.97 -0.89
N THR A 315 -24.84 4.76 0.42
CA THR A 315 -26.00 4.64 1.31
C THR A 315 -25.76 5.40 2.61
N GLY A 316 -26.85 5.80 3.26
CA GLY A 316 -26.81 6.55 4.51
C GLY A 316 -26.25 7.98 4.35
N PRO A 317 -26.05 8.66 5.49
CA PRO A 317 -25.56 10.04 5.51
C PRO A 317 -24.06 10.11 5.17
N VAL A 318 -23.64 11.27 4.65
CA VAL A 318 -22.22 11.64 4.56
C VAL A 318 -21.77 12.15 5.93
N PHE A 319 -20.65 11.64 6.42
CA PHE A 319 -20.04 12.13 7.65
C PHE A 319 -18.81 12.95 7.30
N LEU A 320 -18.72 14.19 7.81
CA LEU A 320 -17.52 15.02 7.75
C LEU A 320 -17.09 15.38 9.18
N ARG A 321 -15.78 15.60 9.36
CA ARG A 321 -15.20 16.09 10.61
C ARG A 321 -15.67 17.53 10.88
N ASP A 322 -15.99 17.88 12.13
CA ASP A 322 -16.50 19.23 12.54
C ASP A 322 -15.71 20.39 11.94
N THR A 323 -14.40 20.28 12.03
CA THR A 323 -13.46 21.35 11.71
C THR A 323 -13.17 21.46 10.22
N PHE A 324 -13.62 20.49 9.41
CA PHE A 324 -13.25 20.44 8.00
C PHE A 324 -13.88 21.60 7.21
N ASP A 325 -15.17 21.85 7.38
CA ASP A 325 -15.86 22.94 6.68
C ASP A 325 -15.36 24.32 7.15
N ALA A 326 -15.12 24.48 8.44
CA ALA A 326 -14.61 25.73 9.01
C ALA A 326 -13.18 26.06 8.53
N SER A 327 -12.33 25.06 8.34
CA SER A 327 -10.94 25.25 7.93
C SER A 327 -10.74 25.25 6.41
N GLU A 328 -11.55 24.47 5.68
CA GLU A 328 -11.35 24.13 4.27
C GLU A 328 -12.69 24.02 3.52
N SER A 329 -13.56 25.01 3.69
CA SER A 329 -14.97 25.01 3.21
C SER A 329 -15.14 24.57 1.75
N GLU A 330 -14.26 25.02 0.85
CA GLU A 330 -14.34 24.64 -0.55
C GLU A 330 -13.99 23.17 -0.78
N ALA A 331 -12.96 22.65 -0.11
CA ALA A 331 -12.60 21.25 -0.20
C ALA A 331 -13.67 20.37 0.47
N ALA A 332 -14.21 20.81 1.61
CA ALA A 332 -15.32 20.14 2.29
C ALA A 332 -16.55 20.02 1.37
N ARG A 333 -16.92 21.11 0.69
CA ARG A 333 -18.01 21.09 -0.30
C ARG A 333 -17.72 20.15 -1.47
N GLN A 334 -16.51 20.17 -2.04
CA GLN A 334 -16.15 19.27 -3.15
C GLN A 334 -16.16 17.80 -2.72
N CYS A 335 -15.54 17.47 -1.59
CA CYS A 335 -15.54 16.11 -1.04
C CYS A 335 -16.96 15.64 -0.71
N TYR A 336 -17.81 16.53 -0.19
CA TYR A 336 -19.22 16.25 0.05
C TYR A 336 -19.96 15.93 -1.25
N GLU A 337 -19.83 16.74 -2.30
CA GLU A 337 -20.47 16.51 -3.61
C GLU A 337 -20.04 15.17 -4.24
N LEU A 338 -18.78 14.78 -4.04
CA LEU A 338 -18.24 13.51 -4.51
C LEU A 338 -18.82 12.34 -3.70
N LEU A 339 -18.83 12.45 -2.36
CA LEU A 339 -19.41 11.42 -1.47
C LEU A 339 -20.93 11.34 -1.56
N SER A 340 -21.61 12.44 -1.91
CA SER A 340 -23.06 12.44 -2.13
C SER A 340 -23.43 11.63 -3.38
N GLY A 341 -22.48 11.42 -4.27
CA GLY A 341 -22.62 10.68 -5.52
C GLY A 341 -23.07 11.54 -6.70
N LYS A 342 -23.19 12.86 -6.53
CA LYS A 342 -23.65 13.78 -7.58
C LYS A 342 -22.62 14.05 -8.68
N LYS A 343 -21.33 13.86 -8.39
CA LYS A 343 -20.22 14.18 -9.32
C LYS A 343 -19.17 13.05 -9.42
N GLN A 344 -19.61 11.80 -9.56
CA GLN A 344 -18.67 10.66 -9.67
C GLN A 344 -18.02 10.56 -11.03
#